data_AF-A0A7R9SY47-F1
#
_entry.id   AF-A0A7R9SY47-F1
#
_cell.length_a   1.000
_cell.length_b   1.000
_cell.length_c   1.000
_cell.angle_alpha   90.00
_cell.angle_beta   90.00
_cell.angle_gamma   90.00
#
_symmetry.space_group_name_H-M   'P 1'
#
loop_
_entity.id
_entity.type
_entity.pdbx_description
1 polymer ?
#
loop_
_entity_poly.entity_id
_entity_poly.type
_entity_poly.pdbx_seq_one_letter_code
_entity_poly.pdbx_strand_id
1 'polypeptide(L)'
;VLACRAAVTARGANVLLDIHADESLPAVFRSHSAHGVPGISKDAMALRNRFDTELLKRCPDFQTEIGYTAPPPGKANTNICANWATETFPWALAACLEVPYGSVAHRPER
;
A
#
# COMPACT_ATOMS: atom_id res chain seq x y z
N VAL A 1 4.49 -7.79 -17.05
CA VAL A 1 3.82 -8.35 -15.85
C VAL A 1 4.32 -9.75 -15.49
N LEU A 2 4.17 -10.78 -16.35
CA LEU A 2 4.57 -12.17 -16.02
C LEU A 2 6.05 -12.32 -15.66
N ALA A 3 6.96 -11.70 -16.42
CA ALA A 3 8.39 -11.74 -16.14
C ALA A 3 8.74 -11.13 -14.76
N CYS A 4 8.14 -10.00 -14.40
CA CYS A 4 8.35 -9.36 -13.10
C CYS A 4 7.84 -10.25 -11.97
N ARG A 5 6.63 -10.81 -12.11
CA ARG A 5 6.06 -11.72 -11.10
C ARG A 5 6.97 -12.93 -10.89
N ALA A 6 7.39 -13.60 -11.96
CA ALA A 6 8.31 -14.74 -11.89
C ALA A 6 9.64 -14.38 -11.21
N ALA A 7 10.21 -13.23 -11.58
CA ALA A 7 11.46 -12.73 -11.01
C ALA A 7 11.35 -12.42 -9.51
N VAL A 8 10.26 -11.79 -9.07
CA VAL A 8 10.00 -11.48 -7.65
C VAL A 8 9.73 -12.77 -6.86
N THR A 9 8.93 -13.69 -7.39
CA THR A 9 8.68 -14.98 -6.74
C THR A 9 9.97 -15.80 -6.58
N ALA A 10 10.83 -15.83 -7.59
CA ALA A 10 12.08 -16.60 -7.53
C ALA A 10 13.09 -16.02 -6.53
N ARG A 11 13.10 -14.70 -6.33
CA ARG A 11 14.05 -14.01 -5.42
C ARG A 11 13.49 -13.81 -4.00
N GLY A 12 12.17 -13.82 -3.85
CA GLY A 12 11.49 -13.35 -2.65
C GLY A 12 11.47 -11.83 -2.54
N ALA A 13 10.73 -11.33 -1.55
CA ALA A 13 10.66 -9.92 -1.23
C ALA A 13 10.63 -9.71 0.29
N ASN A 14 11.28 -8.64 0.77
CA ASN A 14 11.10 -8.09 2.11
C ASN A 14 10.31 -6.78 2.08
N VAL A 15 10.43 -6.04 0.97
CA VAL A 15 9.67 -4.83 0.68
C VAL A 15 9.24 -4.86 -0.79
N LEU A 16 7.99 -4.54 -1.08
CA LEU A 16 7.43 -4.33 -2.41
C LEU A 16 6.56 -3.07 -2.37
N LEU A 17 6.92 -2.07 -3.18
CA LEU A 17 6.14 -0.86 -3.35
C LEU A 17 5.61 -0.80 -4.78
N ASP A 18 4.29 -0.73 -4.90
CA ASP A 18 3.58 -0.49 -6.14
C ASP A 18 3.26 1.00 -6.21
N ILE A 19 3.91 1.75 -7.12
CA ILE A 19 3.83 3.21 -7.15
C ILE A 19 2.90 3.62 -8.28
N HIS A 20 1.84 4.34 -7.93
CA HIS A 20 0.75 4.72 -8.81
C HIS A 20 0.42 6.21 -8.69
N ALA A 21 -0.38 6.70 -9.62
CA ALA A 21 -1.00 8.01 -9.53
C ALA A 21 -2.52 7.87 -9.61
N ASP A 22 -3.23 8.58 -8.72
CA ASP A 22 -4.69 8.66 -8.69
C ASP A 22 -5.16 9.91 -9.43
N GLU A 23 -6.06 9.73 -10.40
CA GLU A 23 -6.56 10.82 -11.24
C GLU A 23 -7.62 11.69 -10.55
N SER A 24 -8.17 11.25 -9.42
CA SER A 24 -9.36 11.82 -8.77
C SER A 24 -9.08 12.41 -7.38
N LEU A 25 -8.24 11.77 -6.58
CA LEU A 25 -7.97 12.15 -5.20
C LEU A 25 -6.75 13.08 -5.14
N PRO A 26 -6.91 14.31 -4.61
CA PRO A 26 -5.83 15.27 -4.53
C PRO A 26 -4.95 15.07 -3.29
N ALA A 27 -4.45 13.84 -3.07
CA ALA A 27 -3.72 13.46 -1.88
C ALA A 27 -2.66 12.39 -2.14
N VAL A 28 -1.57 12.41 -1.39
CA VAL A 28 -0.62 11.29 -1.35
C VAL A 28 -1.03 10.35 -0.23
N PHE A 29 -1.30 9.08 -0.56
CA PHE A 29 -1.76 8.09 0.40
C PHE A 29 -1.29 6.68 0.07
N ARG A 30 -1.40 5.79 1.06
CA ARG A 30 -1.25 4.35 0.85
C ARG A 30 -2.61 3.71 0.71
N SER A 31 -2.79 2.86 -0.30
CA SER A 31 -4.00 2.04 -0.41
C SER A 31 -4.14 1.08 0.78
N HIS A 32 -5.35 1.01 1.34
CA HIS A 32 -5.69 0.07 2.42
C HIS A 32 -6.20 -1.28 1.90
N SER A 33 -6.15 -1.55 0.59
CA SER A 33 -6.69 -2.79 0.00
C SER A 33 -6.11 -4.07 0.63
N ALA A 34 -4.85 -4.02 1.06
CA ALA A 34 -4.17 -5.16 1.68
C ALA A 34 -4.82 -5.61 3.00
N HIS A 35 -5.60 -4.76 3.68
CA HIS A 35 -6.27 -5.11 4.95
C HIS A 35 -7.32 -6.22 4.76
N GLY A 36 -7.87 -6.36 3.56
CA GLY A 36 -8.82 -7.43 3.24
C GLY A 36 -8.16 -8.70 2.74
N VAL A 37 -6.83 -8.83 2.73
CA VAL A 37 -6.17 -10.08 2.29
C VAL A 37 -6.50 -11.20 3.28
N PRO A 38 -6.99 -12.37 2.80
CA PRO A 38 -7.27 -13.51 3.67
C PRO A 38 -6.06 -13.89 4.52
N GLY A 39 -6.27 -14.06 5.82
CA GLY A 39 -5.22 -14.53 6.73
C GLY A 39 -4.06 -13.55 6.98
N ILE A 40 -4.23 -12.26 6.68
CA ILE A 40 -3.20 -11.25 6.98
C ILE A 40 -2.80 -11.30 8.47
N SER A 41 -1.49 -11.38 8.73
CA SER A 41 -0.98 -11.49 10.10
C SER A 41 -0.95 -10.16 10.83
N LYS A 42 -0.98 -10.20 12.16
CA LYS A 42 -0.81 -9.01 13.01
C LYS A 42 0.52 -8.31 12.77
N ASP A 43 1.59 -9.08 12.54
CA ASP A 43 2.93 -8.54 12.25
C ASP A 43 2.97 -7.83 10.90
N ALA A 44 2.30 -8.40 9.88
CA ALA A 44 2.15 -7.75 8.59
C ALA A 44 1.43 -6.41 8.75
N MET A 45 0.31 -6.36 9.48
CA MET A 45 -0.39 -5.11 9.78
C MET A 45 0.47 -4.11 10.56
N ALA A 46 1.21 -4.57 11.57
CA ALA A 46 2.10 -3.72 12.35
C ALA A 46 3.20 -3.07 11.48
N LEU A 47 3.74 -3.80 10.50
CA LEU A 47 4.68 -3.25 9.53
C LEU A 47 4.07 -2.13 8.68
N ARG A 48 2.82 -2.27 8.23
CA ARG A 48 2.13 -1.22 7.44
C ARG A 48 1.87 0.02 8.30
N ASN A 49 1.39 -0.17 9.53
CA ASN A 49 1.16 0.93 10.45
C ASN A 49 2.46 1.68 10.80
N ARG A 50 3.57 0.95 10.97
CA ARG A 50 4.88 1.56 11.17
C ARG A 50 5.34 2.33 9.93
N PHE A 51 5.11 1.78 8.74
CA PHE A 51 5.43 2.45 7.49
C PHE A 51 4.67 3.78 7.34
N ASP A 52 3.36 3.78 7.59
CA ASP A 52 2.55 5.00 7.57
C ASP A 52 3.03 6.01 8.61
N THR A 53 3.34 5.54 9.82
CA THR A 53 3.86 6.40 10.90
C THR A 53 5.17 7.08 10.48
N GLU A 54 6.07 6.37 9.80
CA GLU A 54 7.33 6.95 9.33
C GLU A 54 7.15 7.87 8.12
N LEU A 55 6.24 7.55 7.19
CA LEU A 55 5.89 8.47 6.10
C LEU A 55 5.24 9.74 6.62
N LEU A 56 4.31 9.63 7.57
CA LEU A 56 3.72 10.76 8.27
C LEU A 56 4.76 11.61 9.02
N LYS A 57 5.96 11.13 9.34
CA LYS A 57 7.02 11.97 9.92
C LYS A 57 7.90 12.65 8.88
N ARG A 58 8.13 11.97 7.76
CA ARG A 58 9.20 12.33 6.79
C ARG A 58 8.67 12.96 5.51
N CYS A 59 7.42 12.72 5.16
CA CYS A 59 6.78 13.20 3.95
C CYS A 59 5.63 14.16 4.31
N PRO A 60 5.81 15.49 4.16
CA PRO A 60 4.77 16.47 4.44
C PRO A 60 3.47 16.26 3.65
N ASP A 61 3.56 15.71 2.44
CA ASP A 61 2.42 15.49 1.55
C ASP A 61 1.67 14.17 1.84
N PHE A 62 2.30 13.22 2.55
CA PHE A 62 1.65 11.95 2.91
C PHE A 62 0.64 12.13 4.04
N GLN A 63 -0.51 11.49 3.90
CA GLN A 63 -1.60 11.53 4.87
C GLN A 63 -2.39 10.21 4.89
N THR A 64 -3.30 10.06 5.85
CA THR A 64 -4.09 8.82 6.07
C THR A 64 -5.61 9.04 6.15
N GLU A 65 -6.10 10.26 5.92
CA GLU A 65 -7.51 10.64 6.01
C GLU A 65 -8.26 10.42 4.69
N ILE A 66 -7.66 10.84 3.57
CA ILE A 66 -8.19 10.72 2.21
C ILE A 66 -7.58 9.48 1.55
N GLY A 67 -8.41 8.59 1.03
CA GLY A 67 -7.96 7.41 0.30
C GLY A 67 -9.08 6.42 0.03
N TYR A 68 -8.74 5.29 -0.57
CA TYR A 68 -9.72 4.24 -0.85
C TYR A 68 -10.25 3.57 0.42
N THR A 69 -11.53 3.21 0.38
CA THR A 69 -12.15 2.38 1.43
C THR A 69 -11.51 1.00 1.46
N ALA A 70 -11.15 0.53 2.65
CA ALA A 70 -10.62 -0.82 2.82
C ALA A 70 -11.70 -1.87 2.49
N PRO A 71 -11.36 -2.94 1.76
CA PRO A 71 -12.28 -4.06 1.57
C PRO A 71 -12.51 -4.81 2.90
N PRO A 72 -13.65 -5.50 3.06
CA PRO A 72 -13.88 -6.35 4.23
C PRO A 72 -12.79 -7.42 4.40
N PRO A 73 -12.60 -7.96 5.62
CA PRO A 73 -11.65 -9.04 5.87
C PRO A 73 -11.85 -10.23 4.92
N GLY A 74 -10.78 -10.69 4.29
CA GLY A 74 -10.80 -11.82 3.35
C GLY A 74 -11.43 -11.51 1.99
N LYS A 75 -11.70 -10.24 1.66
CA LYS A 75 -12.33 -9.82 0.40
C LYS A 75 -11.42 -8.98 -0.52
N ALA A 76 -10.14 -8.85 -0.22
CA ALA A 76 -9.22 -8.16 -1.12
C ALA A 76 -9.03 -8.92 -2.44
N ASN A 77 -8.96 -8.18 -3.55
CA ASN A 77 -8.65 -8.73 -4.86
C ASN A 77 -7.15 -9.01 -4.98
N THR A 78 -6.74 -10.28 -4.99
CA THR A 78 -5.34 -10.70 -5.11
C THR A 78 -4.81 -10.67 -6.55
N ASN A 79 -5.58 -10.16 -7.52
CA ASN A 79 -5.03 -9.76 -8.82
C ASN A 79 -4.31 -8.40 -8.77
N ILE A 80 -4.45 -7.64 -7.68
CA ILE A 80 -3.73 -6.38 -7.44
C ILE A 80 -2.36 -6.69 -6.82
N CYS A 81 -1.29 -6.02 -7.29
CA CYS A 81 0.09 -6.37 -6.96
C CYS A 81 0.37 -6.38 -5.45
N ALA A 82 0.00 -5.30 -4.73
CA ALA A 82 0.23 -5.22 -3.28
C ALA A 82 -0.54 -6.28 -2.47
N ASN A 83 -1.75 -6.67 -2.92
CA ASN A 83 -2.55 -7.70 -2.27
C ASN A 83 -1.94 -9.09 -2.53
N TRP A 84 -1.59 -9.38 -3.79
CA TRP A 84 -0.88 -10.61 -4.17
C TRP A 84 0.42 -10.77 -3.37
N ALA A 85 1.21 -9.70 -3.28
CA ALA A 85 2.48 -9.72 -2.56
C ALA A 85 2.29 -9.91 -1.06
N THR A 86 1.24 -9.33 -0.47
CA THR A 86 0.90 -9.54 0.95
C THR A 86 0.51 -11.00 1.24
N GLU A 87 -0.22 -11.65 0.33
CA GLU A 87 -0.57 -13.07 0.44
C GLU A 87 0.65 -13.99 0.22
N THR A 88 1.49 -13.67 -0.77
CA THR A 88 2.63 -14.50 -1.19
C THR A 88 3.82 -14.39 -0.23
N PHE A 89 4.05 -13.20 0.33
CA PHE A 89 5.17 -12.90 1.23
C PHE A 89 4.64 -12.29 2.54
N PRO A 90 4.07 -13.10 3.44
CA PRO A 90 3.38 -12.61 4.64
C PRO A 90 4.30 -11.86 5.62
N TRP A 91 5.62 -12.02 5.49
CA TRP A 91 6.63 -11.28 6.27
C TRP A 91 7.03 -9.94 5.64
N ALA A 92 6.70 -9.69 4.38
CA ALA A 92 7.15 -8.51 3.65
C ALA A 92 6.24 -7.30 3.88
N LEU A 93 6.80 -6.10 3.81
CA LEU A 93 6.02 -4.87 3.60
C LEU A 93 5.61 -4.80 2.13
N ALA A 94 4.33 -4.96 1.83
CA ALA A 94 3.77 -4.73 0.50
C ALA A 94 2.73 -3.62 0.57
N ALA A 95 2.87 -2.61 -0.29
CA ALA A 95 2.02 -1.42 -0.28
C ALA A 95 1.83 -0.88 -1.70
N CYS A 96 0.63 -0.35 -1.98
CA CYS A 96 0.41 0.55 -3.11
C CYS A 96 0.43 1.99 -2.58
N LEU A 97 1.27 2.83 -3.15
CA LEU A 97 1.34 4.27 -2.88
C LEU A 97 0.72 5.02 -4.07
N GLU A 98 -0.23 5.88 -3.77
CA GLU A 98 -0.93 6.72 -4.72
C GLU A 98 -0.45 8.17 -4.54
N VAL A 99 -0.03 8.79 -5.64
CA VAL A 99 0.21 10.24 -5.71
C VAL A 99 -0.87 10.90 -6.57
N PRO A 100 -1.28 12.15 -6.32
CA PRO A 100 -2.27 12.77 -7.20
C PRO A 100 -1.67 13.00 -8.60
N TYR A 101 -2.46 12.78 -9.64
CA TYR A 101 -2.10 13.24 -10.99
C TYR A 101 -2.04 14.78 -11.05
N GLY A 102 -2.93 15.44 -10.29
CA GLY A 102 -2.94 16.88 -10.07
C GLY A 102 -2.06 17.31 -8.88
N SER A 103 -2.48 18.35 -8.18
CA SER A 103 -1.81 18.84 -6.96
C SER A 103 -2.45 18.28 -5.69
N VAL A 104 -1.68 18.24 -4.60
CA VAL A 104 -2.22 17.97 -3.26
C VAL A 104 -3.12 19.15 -2.84
N ALA A 105 -4.40 18.89 -2.53
CA ALA A 105 -5.38 19.94 -2.27
C ALA A 105 -5.18 20.64 -0.92
N HIS A 106 -4.57 19.98 0.05
CA HIS A 106 -4.30 20.54 1.36
C HIS A 106 -3.05 19.89 1.97
N ARG A 107 -2.07 20.71 2.37
CA ARG A 107 -1.00 20.27 3.26
C ARG A 107 -1.49 20.46 4.69
N PRO A 108 -1.57 19.41 5.53
CA PRO A 108 -1.79 19.62 6.95
C PRO A 108 -0.67 20.52 7.49
N GLU A 109 -1.04 21.63 8.15
CA GLU A 109 -0.07 22.40 8.93
C GLU A 109 0.47 21.49 10.04
N ARG A 110 1.80 21.30 10.08
CA ARG A 110 2.48 20.46 11.08
C ARG A 110 2.93 21.27 12.27
#